data_AF-A0A0F9MEH4-F1
#
_entry.id   AF-A0A0F9MEH4-F1
#
_cell.length_a   1.000
_cell.length_b   1.000
_cell.length_c   1.000
_cell.angle_alpha   90.00
_cell.angle_beta   90.00
_cell.angle_gamma   90.00
#
_symmetry.space_group_name_H-M   'P 1'
#
loop_
_entity.id
_entity.type
_entity.pdbx_description
1 polymer ?
#
loop_
_entity_poly.entity_id
_entity_poly.type
_entity_poly.pdbx_seq_one_letter_code
_entity_poly.pdbx_strand_id
1 'polypeptide(L)'
;MKSQLTKYLNFLGIGIQGDLDGITCYRSSRGALIWFPRAPPEKPPSELQIWQRERWRAILDDWNALPASTRSDWMLITERASLYIHGLNLYLWWRCSQDDTVIETLQRQTGITVLP
;
A
#
# COMPACT_ATOMS: atom_id res chain seq x y z
N MET A 1 -24.71 -20.34 5.32
CA MET A 1 -23.72 -20.24 4.22
C MET A 1 -22.28 -20.10 4.78
N LYS A 2 -21.80 -21.06 5.58
CA LYS A 2 -20.39 -21.11 6.02
C LYS A 2 -19.57 -21.57 4.81
N SER A 3 -19.13 -20.60 4.02
CA SER A 3 -18.95 -20.73 2.58
C SER A 3 -17.68 -21.53 2.21
N GLN A 4 -17.76 -22.26 1.10
CA GLN A 4 -16.64 -23.00 0.50
C GLN A 4 -15.34 -22.17 0.42
N LEU A 5 -15.46 -20.84 0.30
CA LEU A 5 -14.36 -19.89 0.32
C LEU A 5 -13.43 -20.08 1.53
N THR A 6 -13.98 -20.25 2.74
CA THR A 6 -13.17 -20.44 3.95
C THR A 6 -12.37 -21.74 3.89
N LYS A 7 -12.90 -22.80 3.27
CA LYS A 7 -12.17 -24.06 3.07
C LYS A 7 -11.06 -23.90 2.04
N TYR A 8 -11.32 -23.22 0.93
CA TYR A 8 -10.30 -22.92 -0.09
C TYR A 8 -9.17 -22.06 0.47
N LEU A 9 -9.49 -21.00 1.22
CA LEU A 9 -8.50 -20.13 1.84
C LEU A 9 -7.64 -20.86 2.88
N ASN A 10 -8.24 -21.74 3.67
CA ASN A 10 -7.49 -22.61 4.58
C ASN A 10 -6.60 -23.63 3.84
N PHE A 11 -7.11 -24.23 2.76
CA PHE A 11 -6.35 -25.17 1.94
C PHE A 11 -5.12 -24.52 1.31
N LEU A 12 -5.24 -23.26 0.87
CA LEU A 12 -4.12 -22.48 0.33
C LEU A 12 -3.15 -21.95 1.39
N GLY A 13 -3.37 -22.24 2.67
CA GLY A 13 -2.53 -21.76 3.77
C GLY A 13 -2.60 -20.24 4.00
N ILE A 14 -3.62 -19.57 3.47
CA ILE A 14 -3.73 -18.11 3.54
C ILE A 14 -4.26 -17.71 4.92
N GLY A 15 -3.41 -17.05 5.70
CA GLY A 15 -3.77 -16.40 6.95
C GLY A 15 -4.32 -15.00 6.70
N ILE A 16 -5.63 -14.85 6.50
CA ILE A 16 -6.24 -13.53 6.32
C ILE A 16 -6.65 -12.96 7.68
N GLN A 17 -6.16 -11.75 7.98
CA GLN A 17 -6.59 -10.92 9.10
C GLN A 17 -6.61 -9.47 8.64
N GLY A 18 -7.72 -8.77 8.89
CA GLY A 18 -7.86 -7.35 8.55
C GLY A 18 -9.25 -6.97 8.06
N ASP A 19 -9.37 -5.75 7.56
CA ASP A 19 -10.60 -5.20 7.01
C ASP A 19 -10.58 -5.22 5.49
N LEU A 20 -11.63 -5.74 4.87
CA LEU A 20 -11.86 -5.72 3.43
C LEU A 20 -13.29 -5.23 3.17
N ASP A 21 -13.40 -4.03 2.60
CA ASP A 21 -14.66 -3.44 2.13
C ASP A 21 -15.88 -3.65 3.06
N GLY A 22 -15.79 -3.12 4.29
CA GLY A 22 -16.90 -3.23 5.23
C GLY A 22 -17.05 -4.60 5.90
N ILE A 23 -16.13 -5.53 5.68
CA ILE A 23 -16.07 -6.82 6.36
C ILE A 23 -14.73 -6.95 7.06
N THR A 24 -14.74 -7.20 8.36
CA THR A 24 -13.53 -7.56 9.08
C THR A 24 -13.41 -9.08 9.13
N CYS A 25 -12.22 -9.57 8.84
CA CYS A 25 -11.87 -10.98 8.93
C CYS A 25 -10.74 -11.18 9.94
N TYR A 26 -10.84 -12.22 10.75
CA TYR A 26 -9.79 -12.61 11.70
C TYR A 26 -9.89 -14.09 12.02
N ARG A 27 -8.80 -14.67 12.52
CA ARG A 27 -8.82 -16.02 13.09
C ARG A 27 -9.10 -15.94 14.58
N SER A 28 -10.11 -16.70 15.01
CA SER A 28 -10.32 -16.97 16.44
C SER A 28 -9.15 -17.75 17.04
N SER A 29 -9.04 -17.75 18.37
CA SER A 29 -8.07 -18.57 19.12
C SER A 29 -8.17 -20.08 18.84
N ARG A 30 -9.32 -20.54 18.30
CA ARG A 30 -9.56 -21.93 17.88
C ARG A 30 -9.24 -22.18 16.39
N GLY A 31 -8.61 -21.22 15.71
CA GLY A 31 -8.17 -21.33 14.31
C GLY A 31 -9.26 -21.10 13.26
N ALA A 32 -10.52 -20.93 13.67
CA ALA A 32 -11.62 -20.66 12.74
C ALA A 32 -11.55 -19.22 12.19
N LEU A 33 -11.74 -19.08 10.87
CA LEU A 33 -11.87 -17.78 10.20
C LEU A 33 -13.25 -17.21 10.44
N ILE A 34 -13.30 -16.03 11.08
CA ILE A 34 -14.53 -15.30 11.39
C ILE A 34 -14.62 -14.10 10.45
N TRP A 35 -15.82 -13.91 9.90
CA TRP A 35 -16.20 -12.76 9.09
C TRP A 35 -17.30 -12.01 9.84
N PHE A 36 -17.17 -10.70 10.01
CA PHE A 36 -18.20 -9.88 10.64
C PHE A 36 -18.33 -8.52 9.92
N PRO A 37 -19.53 -7.93 9.89
CA PRO A 37 -19.71 -6.57 9.39
C PRO A 37 -18.78 -5.64 10.18
N ARG A 38 -17.99 -4.83 9.47
CA ARG A 38 -16.93 -3.96 10.00
C ARG A 38 -17.28 -3.46 11.40
N ALA A 39 -16.55 -3.92 12.42
CA ALA A 39 -16.65 -3.28 13.72
C ALA A 39 -15.84 -2.00 13.60
N PRO A 40 -16.48 -0.82 13.67
CA PRO A 40 -15.72 0.41 13.78
C PRO A 40 -14.85 0.31 15.05
N PRO A 41 -13.61 0.82 15.01
CA PRO A 41 -12.79 0.87 16.21
C PRO A 41 -13.55 1.61 17.31
N GLU A 42 -13.73 0.96 18.47
CA GLU A 42 -14.48 1.53 19.59
C GLU A 42 -13.79 2.75 20.19
N LYS A 43 -12.46 2.83 20.03
CA LYS A 43 -11.65 3.94 20.50
C LYS A 43 -11.38 4.91 19.36
N PRO A 44 -11.44 6.23 19.62
CA PRO A 44 -10.99 7.20 18.65
C PRO A 44 -9.52 6.95 18.29
N PRO A 45 -9.09 7.32 17.08
CA PRO A 45 -7.69 7.18 16.68
C PRO A 45 -6.79 8.00 17.62
N SER A 46 -5.64 7.45 17.97
CA SER A 46 -4.63 8.20 18.72
C SER A 46 -4.06 9.34 17.88
N GLU A 47 -3.44 10.33 18.53
CA GLU A 47 -2.77 11.44 17.82
C GLU A 47 -1.75 10.94 16.79
N LEU A 48 -0.98 9.91 17.13
CA LEU A 48 -0.03 9.29 16.20
C LEU A 48 -0.74 8.66 14.99
N GLN A 49 -1.90 8.03 15.19
CA GLN A 49 -2.69 7.47 14.09
C GLN A 49 -3.29 8.55 13.20
N ILE A 50 -3.74 9.67 13.79
CA ILE A 50 -4.24 10.83 13.05
C ILE A 50 -3.10 11.39 12.20
N TRP A 51 -1.95 11.68 12.82
CA TRP A 51 -0.78 12.20 12.13
C TRP A 51 -0.30 11.29 10.99
N GLN A 52 -0.24 9.96 11.22
CA GLN A 52 0.14 9.03 10.14
C GLN A 52 -0.87 9.05 8.99
N ARG A 53 -2.18 9.09 9.27
CA ARG A 53 -3.22 9.16 8.24
C ARG A 53 -3.12 10.45 7.43
N GLU A 54 -2.88 11.57 8.09
CA GLU A 54 -2.68 12.88 7.45
C GLU A 54 -1.42 12.87 6.57
N ARG A 55 -0.31 12.33 7.07
CA ARG A 55 0.92 12.15 6.30
C ARG A 55 0.69 11.35 5.02
N TRP A 56 0.03 10.19 5.12
CA TRP A 56 -0.26 9.35 3.95
C TRP A 56 -1.22 10.02 2.96
N ARG A 57 -2.24 10.74 3.45
CA ARG A 57 -3.14 11.52 2.59
C ARG A 57 -2.37 12.59 1.82
N ALA A 58 -1.57 13.39 2.51
CA ALA A 58 -0.78 14.45 1.88
C ALA A 58 0.14 13.89 0.78
N ILE A 59 0.82 12.77 1.02
CA ILE A 59 1.68 12.14 0.00
C ILE A 59 0.86 11.65 -1.21
N LEU A 60 -0.33 11.09 -0.99
CA LEU A 60 -1.20 10.64 -2.09
C LEU A 60 -1.79 11.83 -2.87
N ASP A 61 -2.14 12.91 -2.17
CA ASP A 61 -2.60 14.15 -2.78
C ASP A 61 -1.48 14.76 -3.64
N ASP A 62 -0.23 14.78 -3.13
CA ASP A 62 0.96 15.17 -3.89
C ASP A 62 1.11 14.32 -5.17
N TRP A 63 1.01 12.99 -5.06
CA TRP A 63 1.07 12.10 -6.22
C TRP A 63 -0.02 12.41 -7.24
N ASN A 64 -1.25 12.63 -6.78
CA ASN A 64 -2.37 12.93 -7.66
C ASN A 64 -2.26 14.31 -8.32
N ALA A 65 -1.57 15.25 -7.67
CA ALA A 65 -1.26 16.57 -8.21
C ALA A 65 -0.13 16.54 -9.26
N LEU A 66 0.69 15.48 -9.31
CA LEU A 66 1.73 15.35 -10.33
C LEU A 66 1.15 15.29 -11.75
N PRO A 67 1.82 15.91 -12.74
CA PRO A 67 1.50 15.73 -14.14
C PRO A 67 1.42 14.25 -14.52
N ALA A 68 0.51 13.92 -15.45
CA ALA A 68 0.37 12.55 -15.94
C ALA A 68 1.66 12.01 -16.59
N SER A 69 2.46 12.88 -17.21
CA SER A 69 3.79 12.54 -17.72
C SER A 69 4.73 12.12 -16.59
N THR A 70 4.85 12.93 -15.53
CA THR A 70 5.72 12.62 -14.38
C THR A 70 5.31 11.32 -13.70
N ARG A 71 4.00 11.06 -13.54
CA ARG A 71 3.53 9.77 -12.99
C ARG A 71 3.90 8.59 -13.89
N SER A 72 3.81 8.77 -15.20
CA SER A 72 4.24 7.77 -16.19
C SER A 72 5.76 7.53 -16.10
N ASP A 73 6.55 8.58 -15.89
CA ASP A 73 8.01 8.46 -15.73
C ASP A 73 8.37 7.64 -14.47
N TRP A 74 7.66 7.85 -13.35
CA TRP A 74 7.81 7.01 -12.15
C TRP A 74 7.47 5.53 -12.41
N MET A 75 6.43 5.26 -13.20
CA MET A 75 6.11 3.88 -13.61
C MET A 75 7.20 3.29 -14.51
N LEU A 76 7.67 4.07 -15.48
CA LEU A 76 8.65 3.63 -16.46
C LEU A 76 10.04 3.40 -15.82
N ILE A 77 10.41 4.16 -14.79
CA ILE A 77 11.61 3.89 -13.98
C ILE A 77 11.52 2.48 -13.36
N THR A 78 10.40 2.15 -12.73
CA THR A 78 10.24 0.83 -12.09
C THR A 78 10.30 -0.30 -13.12
N GLU A 79 9.75 -0.09 -14.31
CA GLU A 79 9.80 -1.05 -15.41
C GLU A 79 11.22 -1.23 -15.97
N ARG A 80 11.91 -0.14 -16.32
CA ARG A 80 13.27 -0.20 -16.88
C ARG A 80 14.30 -0.74 -15.89
N ALA A 81 14.15 -0.42 -14.62
CA ALA A 81 14.98 -0.96 -13.55
C ALA A 81 14.58 -2.39 -13.13
N SER A 82 13.55 -2.98 -13.77
CA SER A 82 13.05 -4.33 -13.46
C SER A 82 12.68 -4.52 -11.98
N LEU A 83 12.10 -3.49 -11.36
CA LEU A 83 11.65 -3.54 -9.97
C LEU A 83 10.29 -4.23 -9.87
N TYR A 84 10.13 -5.10 -8.87
CA TYR A 84 8.86 -5.79 -8.59
C TYR A 84 7.82 -4.91 -7.85
N ILE A 85 7.87 -3.60 -8.06
CA ILE A 85 6.98 -2.62 -7.43
C ILE A 85 6.44 -1.65 -8.48
N HIS A 86 5.25 -1.13 -8.24
CA HIS A 86 4.65 -0.09 -9.08
C HIS A 86 5.29 1.29 -8.82
N GLY A 87 5.30 2.19 -9.80
CA GLY A 87 5.87 3.55 -9.68
C GLY A 87 5.33 4.35 -8.49
N LEU A 88 4.04 4.21 -8.19
CA LEU A 88 3.44 4.79 -6.97
C LEU A 88 4.14 4.29 -5.70
N ASN A 89 4.44 2.99 -5.58
CA ASN A 89 5.09 2.44 -4.39
C ASN A 89 6.49 3.02 -4.22
N LEU A 90 7.23 3.18 -5.32
CA LEU A 90 8.55 3.82 -5.31
C LEU A 90 8.46 5.29 -4.88
N TYR A 91 7.50 6.04 -5.42
CA TYR A 91 7.25 7.43 -5.03
C TYR A 91 6.89 7.56 -3.54
N LEU A 92 5.97 6.70 -3.05
CA LEU A 92 5.59 6.67 -1.64
C LEU A 92 6.80 6.41 -0.73
N TRP A 93 7.65 5.45 -1.12
CA TRP A 93 8.89 5.17 -0.40
C TRP A 93 9.79 6.40 -0.37
N TRP A 94 10.04 7.03 -1.52
CA TRP A 94 10.88 8.22 -1.63
C TRP A 94 10.34 9.40 -0.80
N ARG A 95 9.03 9.66 -0.83
CA ARG A 95 8.41 10.70 0.02
C ARG A 95 8.54 10.40 1.52
N CYS A 96 8.70 9.13 1.88
CA CYS A 96 8.91 8.73 3.27
C CYS A 96 10.36 8.77 3.72
N SER A 97 11.30 8.34 2.86
CA SER A 97 12.73 8.25 3.15
C SER A 97 13.49 9.54 2.86
N GLN A 98 13.02 10.33 1.89
CA GLN A 98 13.71 11.50 1.33
C GLN A 98 15.14 11.18 0.85
N ASP A 99 15.35 9.95 0.39
CA ASP A 99 16.64 9.50 -0.11
C ASP A 99 16.74 9.75 -1.62
N ASP A 100 17.24 10.94 -1.97
CA ASP A 100 17.43 11.35 -3.36
C ASP A 100 18.55 10.54 -4.04
N THR A 101 19.51 10.01 -3.30
CA THR A 101 20.66 9.27 -3.87
C THR A 101 20.22 7.98 -4.57
N VAL A 102 19.24 7.28 -3.99
CA VAL A 102 18.65 6.09 -4.61
C VAL A 102 17.90 6.45 -5.88
N ILE A 103 17.14 7.55 -5.86
CA ILE A 103 16.37 8.00 -7.02
C ILE A 103 17.31 8.45 -8.14
N GLU A 104 18.34 9.26 -7.85
CA GLU A 104 19.37 9.65 -8.81
C GLU A 104 20.07 8.44 -9.44
N THR A 105 20.31 7.39 -8.66
CA THR A 105 20.88 6.14 -9.17
C THR A 105 19.94 5.46 -10.17
N LEU A 106 18.64 5.38 -9.85
CA LEU A 106 17.62 4.86 -10.77
C LEU A 106 17.49 5.75 -12.02
N GLN A 107 17.54 7.07 -11.89
CA GLN A 107 17.51 8.00 -13.03
C GLN A 107 18.70 7.77 -13.96
N ARG A 108 19.91 7.59 -13.42
CA ARG A 108 21.10 7.26 -14.22
C ARG A 108 21.01 5.91 -14.93
N GLN A 109 20.48 4.88 -14.26
CA GLN A 109 20.35 3.54 -14.84
C GLN A 109 19.29 3.47 -15.93
N THR A 110 18.21 4.23 -15.78
CA THR A 110 17.03 4.15 -16.68
C THR A 110 17.00 5.26 -17.73
N GLY A 111 17.78 6.33 -17.55
CA GLY A 111 17.81 7.52 -18.40
C GLY A 111 16.55 8.38 -18.30
N ILE A 112 15.76 8.23 -17.23
CA ILE A 112 14.49 8.95 -17.02
C ILE A 112 14.68 9.91 -15.85
N THR A 113 14.19 11.14 -15.98
CA THR A 113 14.28 12.16 -14.93
C THR A 113 12.93 12.35 -14.25
N VAL A 114 12.87 12.15 -12.93
CA VAL A 114 11.64 12.28 -12.13
C VAL A 114 11.74 13.27 -10.98
N LEU A 115 12.96 13.61 -10.56
CA LEU A 115 13.22 14.72 -9.66
C LEU A 115 13.29 16.03 -10.48
N PRO A 116 12.79 17.16 -9.95
CA PRO A 116 13.03 18.48 -10.53
C PRO A 116 14.52 18.84 -10.55
#